data_AF-A0A0L0N9L9-F1
#
_entry.id   AF-A0A0L0N9L9-F1
#
_cell.length_a   1.000
_cell.length_b   1.000
_cell.length_c   1.000
_cell.angle_alpha   90.00
_cell.angle_beta   90.00
_cell.angle_gamma   90.00
#
_symmetry.space_group_name_H-M   'P 1'
#
loop_
_entity.id
_entity.type
_entity.pdbx_description
1 polymer ?
#
loop_
_entity_poly.entity_id
_entity_poly.type
_entity_poly.pdbx_seq_one_letter_code
_entity_poly.pdbx_strand_id
1 'polypeptide(L)'
;MPSRKPKPSRRKKSKSGTRWSLYPELHADVSLLLKDAFLDFSFHEEDDEIGCSKEYDTNIMGRFTCNNSSCGSRGWSSMMIAITIRMYPGEQYNARPEQADS
;
A
#
# COMPACT_ATOMS: atom_id res chain seq x y z
N MET A 1 53.18 10.67 5.84
CA MET A 1 52.07 10.12 5.05
C MET A 1 50.89 11.08 5.14
N PRO A 2 50.44 11.75 4.05
CA PRO A 2 49.34 12.70 4.16
C PRO A 2 47.98 11.96 4.20
N SER A 3 47.19 12.29 5.21
CA SER A 3 45.88 11.71 5.53
C SER A 3 44.85 11.93 4.42
N ARG A 4 44.13 10.87 4.02
CA ARG A 4 43.04 10.93 3.04
C ARG A 4 41.81 11.59 3.68
N LYS A 5 41.41 12.77 3.18
CA LYS A 5 40.12 13.39 3.56
C LYS A 5 38.96 12.53 3.02
N PRO A 6 37.90 12.29 3.80
CA PRO A 6 36.73 11.54 3.32
C PRO A 6 36.01 12.35 2.22
N LYS A 7 35.66 11.68 1.12
CA LYS A 7 34.87 12.26 0.03
C LYS A 7 33.45 12.56 0.52
N PRO A 8 32.85 13.71 0.17
CA PRO A 8 31.46 13.98 0.50
C PRO A 8 30.58 12.91 -0.15
N SER A 9 29.78 12.23 0.68
CA SER A 9 28.74 11.30 0.27
C SER A 9 27.80 12.04 -0.67
N ARG A 10 27.81 11.64 -1.95
CA ARG A 10 26.87 12.11 -2.97
C ARG A 10 25.49 11.63 -2.53
N ARG A 11 24.74 12.48 -1.81
CA ARG A 11 23.31 12.27 -1.55
C ARG A 11 22.65 11.95 -2.89
N LYS A 12 22.27 10.69 -3.08
CA LYS A 12 21.39 10.32 -4.20
C LYS A 12 20.14 11.16 -3.98
N LYS A 13 19.89 12.14 -4.86
CA LYS A 13 18.58 12.77 -4.97
C LYS A 13 17.59 11.63 -5.07
N SER A 14 16.72 11.49 -4.07
CA SER A 14 15.57 10.59 -4.16
C SER A 14 14.87 10.94 -5.46
N LYS A 15 14.71 9.94 -6.33
CA LYS A 15 13.81 10.08 -7.47
C LYS A 15 12.48 10.57 -6.89
N SER A 16 11.91 11.62 -7.48
CA SER A 16 10.60 12.17 -7.15
C SER A 16 9.65 11.01 -6.83
N GLY A 17 9.40 10.86 -5.53
CA GLY A 17 9.05 9.58 -4.93
C GLY A 17 7.62 9.22 -5.29
N THR A 18 7.44 7.95 -5.65
CA THR A 18 6.17 7.25 -5.54
C THR A 18 5.41 7.74 -4.31
N ARG A 19 4.27 8.40 -4.54
CA ARG A 19 3.47 8.99 -3.46
C ARG A 19 2.59 7.91 -2.88
N TRP A 20 3.10 7.18 -1.90
CA TRP A 20 2.30 6.26 -1.11
C TRP A 20 1.19 7.03 -0.37
N SER A 21 0.01 6.42 -0.25
CA SER A 21 -1.12 7.00 0.49
C SER A 21 -1.69 5.92 1.40
N LEU A 22 -2.01 6.27 2.65
CA LEU A 22 -2.75 5.42 3.58
C LEU A 22 -4.22 5.86 3.61
N TYR A 23 -5.12 4.94 3.95
CA TYR A 23 -6.56 5.17 4.01
C TYR A 23 -7.15 4.65 5.34
N PRO A 24 -6.85 5.30 6.48
CA PRO A 24 -7.33 4.87 7.80
C PRO A 24 -8.86 4.79 7.89
N GLU A 25 -9.58 5.61 7.13
CA GLU A 25 -11.04 5.66 7.09
C GLU A 25 -11.68 4.35 6.61
N LEU A 26 -10.95 3.53 5.85
CA LEU A 26 -11.41 2.23 5.38
C LEU A 26 -11.22 1.11 6.41
N HIS A 27 -10.56 1.37 7.54
CA HIS A 27 -10.27 0.36 8.54
C HIS A 27 -11.53 -0.29 9.11
N ALA A 28 -12.63 0.47 9.29
CA ALA A 28 -13.88 -0.07 9.79
C ALA A 28 -14.43 -1.19 8.87
N ASP A 29 -14.41 -0.96 7.57
CA ASP A 29 -14.86 -1.93 6.57
C ASP A 29 -13.94 -3.15 6.50
N VAL A 30 -12.62 -2.91 6.53
CA VAL A 30 -11.63 -4.01 6.55
C VAL A 30 -11.76 -4.86 7.81
N SER A 31 -11.99 -4.24 8.97
CA SER A 31 -12.16 -4.95 10.25
C SER A 31 -13.37 -5.88 10.24
N LEU A 32 -14.46 -5.48 9.58
CA LEU A 32 -15.63 -6.35 9.42
C LEU A 32 -15.29 -7.60 8.62
N LEU A 33 -14.52 -7.47 7.54
CA LEU A 33 -14.07 -8.61 6.72
C LEU A 33 -13.07 -9.50 7.45
N LEU A 34 -12.20 -8.93 8.29
CA LEU A 34 -11.23 -9.70 9.08
C LEU A 34 -11.91 -10.58 10.15
N LYS A 35 -13.02 -10.11 10.73
CA LYS A 35 -13.80 -10.87 11.71
C LYS A 35 -14.31 -12.20 11.17
N ASP A 36 -14.67 -12.27 9.89
CA ASP A 36 -15.09 -13.53 9.24
C ASP A 36 -13.98 -14.59 9.23
N ALA A 37 -12.71 -14.15 9.33
CA ALA A 37 -11.54 -15.00 9.44
C ALA A 37 -11.05 -15.17 10.90
N PHE A 38 -11.81 -14.71 11.90
CA PHE A 38 -11.41 -14.67 13.31
C PHE A 38 -10.12 -13.88 13.56
N LEU A 39 -9.89 -12.83 12.75
CA LEU A 39 -8.75 -11.93 12.90
C LEU A 39 -9.23 -10.61 13.50
N ASP A 40 -8.50 -10.13 14.52
CA ASP A 40 -8.70 -8.81 15.13
C ASP A 40 -7.39 -8.05 14.98
N PHE A 41 -7.45 -6.91 14.29
CA PHE A 41 -6.27 -6.08 14.01
C PHE A 41 -6.65 -4.62 14.17
N SER A 42 -5.69 -3.78 14.60
CA SER A 42 -5.85 -2.32 14.61
C SER A 42 -5.10 -1.67 13.45
N PHE A 43 -5.59 -0.55 12.95
CA PHE A 43 -4.88 0.21 11.92
C PHE A 43 -3.64 0.94 12.49
N HIS A 44 -2.53 0.90 11.75
CA HIS A 44 -1.31 1.61 12.06
C HIS A 44 -1.16 2.86 11.17
N GLU A 45 -1.28 4.05 11.76
CA GLU A 45 -1.38 5.31 11.00
C GLU A 45 -0.07 5.81 10.40
N GLU A 46 1.08 5.33 10.89
CA GLU A 46 2.39 5.79 10.44
C GLU A 46 2.83 5.02 9.18
N ASP A 47 3.14 5.75 8.10
CA ASP A 47 3.74 5.18 6.88
C ASP A 47 5.27 5.13 7.04
N ASP A 48 5.74 4.28 7.93
CA ASP A 48 7.17 3.99 8.06
C ASP A 48 7.48 2.48 8.06
N GLU A 49 8.74 2.19 7.76
CA GLU A 49 9.30 0.84 7.78
C GLU A 49 9.78 0.42 9.17
N ILE A 50 9.78 1.35 10.13
CA ILE A 50 10.34 1.12 11.46
C ILE A 50 9.36 0.23 12.23
N GLY A 51 9.87 -0.88 12.77
CA GLY A 51 9.02 -1.81 13.52
C GLY A 51 8.09 -2.67 12.64
N CYS A 52 8.16 -2.56 11.31
CA CYS A 52 7.50 -3.51 10.41
C CYS A 52 8.10 -4.90 10.62
N SER A 53 7.27 -5.84 11.07
CA SER A 53 7.67 -7.22 11.34
C SER A 53 7.55 -8.12 10.11
N LYS A 54 6.62 -7.78 9.20
CA LYS A 54 6.37 -8.54 7.98
C LYS A 54 5.72 -7.63 6.94
N GLU A 55 6.15 -7.80 5.70
CA GLU A 55 5.66 -7.07 4.54
C GLU A 55 5.22 -8.07 3.45
N TYR A 56 4.18 -7.72 2.70
CA TYR A 56 3.66 -8.51 1.60
C TYR A 56 3.23 -7.61 0.44
N ASP A 57 3.98 -7.68 -0.66
CA ASP A 57 3.68 -6.96 -1.89
C ASP A 57 2.70 -7.76 -2.75
N THR A 58 1.64 -7.08 -3.21
CA THR A 58 0.64 -7.66 -4.10
C THR A 58 0.00 -6.56 -4.96
N ASN A 59 -1.11 -6.86 -5.61
CA ASN A 59 -1.84 -5.88 -6.40
C ASN A 59 -3.36 -6.03 -6.24
N ILE A 60 -4.06 -4.92 -6.46
CA ILE A 60 -5.52 -4.87 -6.51
C ILE A 60 -5.95 -4.68 -7.96
N MET A 61 -6.92 -5.49 -8.39
CA MET A 61 -7.66 -5.29 -9.63
C MET A 61 -9.15 -5.47 -9.34
N GLY A 62 -9.94 -4.46 -9.68
CA GLY A 62 -11.40 -4.48 -9.61
C GLY A 62 -12.03 -4.92 -10.92
N ARG A 63 -13.25 -5.45 -10.84
CA ARG A 63 -14.12 -5.67 -11.99
C ARG A 63 -15.45 -4.96 -11.75
N PHE A 64 -15.82 -4.11 -12.70
CA PHE A 64 -17.06 -3.37 -12.68
C PHE A 64 -18.05 -4.03 -13.63
N THR A 65 -19.28 -4.24 -13.17
CA THR A 65 -20.34 -4.85 -13.97
C THR A 65 -21.25 -3.78 -14.54
N CYS A 66 -21.52 -3.80 -15.85
CA CYS A 66 -22.59 -3.00 -16.42
C CYS A 66 -23.91 -3.77 -16.31
N ASN A 67 -24.87 -3.22 -15.56
CA ASN A 67 -26.20 -3.79 -15.40
C ASN A 67 -27.20 -3.31 -16.46
N ASN A 68 -26.83 -2.32 -17.28
CA ASN A 68 -27.67 -1.83 -18.36
C ASN A 68 -27.67 -2.83 -19.52
N SER A 69 -28.84 -3.30 -19.92
CA SER A 69 -29.03 -4.24 -21.03
C SER A 69 -28.61 -3.69 -22.39
N SER A 70 -28.47 -2.37 -22.53
CA SER A 70 -27.97 -1.73 -23.76
C SER A 70 -26.45 -1.64 -23.83
N CYS A 71 -25.71 -2.06 -22.80
CA CYS A 71 -24.25 -2.06 -22.83
C CYS A 71 -23.73 -3.10 -23.82
N GLY A 72 -22.79 -2.70 -24.69
CA GLY A 72 -22.11 -3.61 -25.61
C GLY A 72 -21.15 -4.59 -24.91
N SER A 73 -20.76 -4.31 -23.67
CA SER A 73 -19.99 -5.21 -22.81
C SER A 73 -20.70 -5.42 -21.47
N ARG A 74 -20.42 -6.52 -20.79
CA ARG A 74 -20.97 -6.78 -19.43
C ARG A 74 -20.30 -5.95 -18.33
N GLY A 75 -19.43 -5.01 -18.66
CA GLY A 75 -18.59 -4.28 -17.71
C GLY A 75 -17.17 -4.02 -18.20
N TRP A 76 -16.30 -3.58 -17.29
CA TRP A 76 -14.87 -3.32 -17.51
C TRP A 76 -14.05 -3.69 -16.28
N SER A 77 -12.75 -3.93 -16.45
CA SER A 77 -11.82 -4.14 -15.34
C SER A 77 -11.08 -2.84 -15.00
N SER A 78 -10.64 -2.69 -13.76
CA SER A 78 -9.64 -1.67 -13.42
C SER A 78 -8.28 -2.05 -14.03
N MET A 79 -7.36 -1.09 -14.04
CA MET A 79 -5.93 -1.39 -14.15
C MET A 79 -5.40 -2.00 -12.83
N MET A 80 -4.14 -2.43 -12.85
CA MET A 80 -3.44 -2.97 -11.71
C MET A 80 -2.93 -1.83 -10.81
N ILE A 81 -3.27 -1.87 -9.52
CA ILE A 81 -2.71 -0.98 -8.51
C ILE A 81 -1.79 -1.83 -7.63
N ALA A 82 -0.49 -1.53 -7.62
CA ALA A 82 0.44 -2.19 -6.72
C ALA A 82 0.15 -1.76 -5.28
N ILE A 83 0.18 -2.71 -4.35
CA ILE A 83 0.00 -2.43 -2.93
C ILE A 83 1.03 -3.20 -2.11
N THR A 84 1.37 -2.64 -0.96
CA THR A 84 2.15 -3.33 0.07
C THR A 84 1.30 -3.40 1.34
N ILE A 85 1.14 -4.60 1.89
CA ILE A 85 0.50 -4.83 3.19
C ILE A 85 1.61 -5.03 4.23
N ARG A 86 1.53 -4.31 5.35
CA ARG A 86 2.52 -4.38 6.44
C ARG A 86 1.89 -4.80 7.74
N MET A 87 2.63 -5.57 8.52
CA MET A 87 2.25 -6.04 9.85
C MET A 87 3.25 -5.56 10.88
N TYR A 88 2.73 -5.05 11.99
CA TYR A 88 3.50 -4.53 13.11
C TYR A 88 3.17 -5.31 14.40
N PRO A 89 4.05 -5.27 15.41
CA PRO A 89 3.79 -5.87 16.71
C PRO A 89 2.47 -5.37 17.33
N GLY A 90 1.78 -6.26 18.07
CA GLY A 90 0.49 -5.94 18.69
C GLY A 90 -0.69 -5.97 17.71
N GLU A 91 -0.63 -6.84 16.70
CA GLU A 91 -1.72 -7.07 15.73
C GLU A 91 -2.13 -5.78 15.02
N GLN A 92 -1.16 -4.96 14.63
CA GLN A 92 -1.42 -3.76 13.85
C GLN A 92 -1.03 -3.96 12.39
N TYR A 93 -1.73 -3.27 11.50
CA TYR A 93 -1.44 -3.32 10.08
C TYR A 93 -1.66 -1.96 9.40
N ASN A 94 -0.99 -1.77 8.28
CA ASN A 94 -1.40 -0.77 7.29
C ASN A 94 -1.24 -1.35 5.88
N ALA A 95 -1.82 -0.66 4.90
CA ALA A 95 -1.69 -1.01 3.50
C ALA A 95 -1.46 0.26 2.70
N ARG A 96 -0.38 0.27 1.90
CA ARG A 96 0.01 1.40 1.06
C ARG A 96 -0.16 1.06 -0.41
N PRO A 97 -1.19 1.57 -1.10
CA PRO A 97 -1.23 1.56 -2.54
C PRO A 97 -0.23 2.52 -3.17
N GLU A 98 0.34 2.09 -4.28
CA GLU A 98 1.18 2.89 -5.14
C GLU A 98 0.30 3.87 -5.94
N GLN A 99 0.56 5.17 -5.82
CA GLN A 99 -0.11 6.16 -6.64
C GLN A 99 0.54 6.17 -8.04
N ALA A 100 -0.20 5.70 -9.04
CA ALA A 100 0.26 5.73 -10.42
C ALA A 100 0.22 7.16 -10.96
N ASP A 101 1.37 7.70 -11.38
CA ASP A 101 1.42 8.94 -12.17
C ASP A 101 0.67 8.69 -13.49
N SER A 102 -0.49 9.33 -13.66
CA SER A 102 -1.35 9.22 -14.85
C SER A 102 -0.80 9.99 -16.04
#